data_AF-A0A0G0NZF6-F1
#
_entry.id   AF-A0A0G0NZF6-F1
#
_cell.length_a   1.000
_cell.length_b   1.000
_cell.length_c   1.000
_cell.angle_alpha   90.00
_cell.angle_beta   90.00
_cell.angle_gamma   90.00
#
_symmetry.space_group_name_H-M   'P 1'
#
loop_
_entity.id
_entity.type
_entity.pdbx_description
1 polymer ?
#
loop_
_entity_poly.entity_id
_entity_poly.type
_entity_poly.pdbx_seq_one_letter_code
_entity_poly.pdbx_strand_id
1 'polypeptide(L)'
;MDFISKKEEETKKEEIVPEVEWSRPELEKKTKSKIFDIFSFFKKGKKTEDKKEQLVEKMISRKETLDLIKNYVRHKEEIGEEKNDEIKKEKVSELNINNAAEEGKFADLPTAEKVKTEERVEPISGEAIDKKSWLRYIISKIKLKNHETKTIVATDLIKGEVITFFDWQKSFIYLVAATLISFLLIGFAYLILLYNIEIKKQNAQDFEKKLALINEKISKEEVGIREIDIFQQKIILVNSLINDHVYWTNFFKFLEENTLTDISFSSVFNGNAKGEYSFDATAKDFGAVVKQIEVLRNNKLVRSVSTNGGTVLRTDDAKEVNFDLKLSLDPTVFLKNR
;
A
#
# COMPACT_ATOMS: atom_id res chain seq x y z
N MET A 1 -59.17 51.70 -35.33
CA MET A 1 -57.95 51.08 -35.88
C MET A 1 -57.36 50.21 -34.79
N ASP A 2 -57.53 48.92 -35.00
CA ASP A 2 -57.18 47.81 -34.12
C ASP A 2 -55.67 47.62 -33.99
N PHE A 3 -55.17 47.33 -32.78
CA PHE A 3 -53.92 46.58 -32.58
C PHE A 3 -54.00 45.71 -31.32
N ILE A 4 -54.65 44.56 -31.52
CA ILE A 4 -54.25 43.19 -31.15
C ILE A 4 -53.17 43.01 -30.05
N SER A 5 -53.67 42.56 -28.89
CA SER A 5 -53.27 41.39 -28.08
C SER A 5 -51.96 40.64 -28.44
N LYS A 6 -51.02 40.58 -27.49
CA LYS A 6 -50.06 39.47 -27.38
C LYS A 6 -49.91 39.10 -25.91
N LYS A 7 -50.61 38.03 -25.52
CA LYS A 7 -50.58 37.41 -24.20
C LYS A 7 -49.58 36.25 -24.27
N GLU A 8 -48.47 36.35 -23.53
CA GLU A 8 -47.49 35.28 -23.39
C GLU A 8 -48.01 34.23 -22.40
N GLU A 9 -48.15 33.00 -22.90
CA GLU A 9 -48.38 31.78 -22.13
C GLU A 9 -47.03 31.17 -21.76
N GLU A 10 -46.62 31.31 -20.50
CA GLU A 10 -45.51 30.54 -19.94
C GLU A 10 -46.02 29.16 -19.50
N THR A 11 -45.60 28.14 -20.25
CA THR A 11 -45.84 26.74 -19.94
C THR A 11 -44.78 26.25 -18.94
N LYS A 12 -45.22 25.99 -17.70
CA LYS A 12 -44.47 25.22 -16.70
C LYS A 12 -44.19 23.82 -17.25
N LYS A 13 -42.92 23.50 -17.48
CA LYS A 13 -42.46 22.12 -17.64
C LYS A 13 -42.16 21.57 -16.25
N GLU A 14 -42.97 20.61 -15.81
CA GLU A 14 -42.66 19.78 -14.64
C GLU A 14 -41.51 18.84 -15.01
N GLU A 15 -40.39 19.04 -14.35
CA GLU A 15 -39.19 18.20 -14.44
C GLU A 15 -39.42 16.95 -13.58
N ILE A 16 -39.78 15.86 -14.25
CA ILE A 16 -39.97 14.53 -13.64
C ILE A 16 -38.58 13.97 -13.33
N VAL A 17 -38.19 14.00 -12.06
CA VAL A 17 -36.98 13.35 -11.54
C VAL A 17 -37.19 11.83 -11.60
N PRO A 18 -36.32 11.07 -12.29
CA PRO A 18 -36.44 9.61 -12.33
C PRO A 18 -36.15 9.01 -10.95
N GLU A 19 -37.07 8.15 -10.51
CA GLU A 19 -36.98 7.35 -9.30
C GLU A 19 -35.79 6.37 -9.43
N VAL A 20 -34.75 6.59 -8.62
CA VAL A 20 -33.55 5.74 -8.57
C VAL A 20 -33.90 4.51 -7.73
N GLU A 21 -34.20 3.40 -8.41
CA GLU A 21 -34.34 2.08 -7.81
C GLU A 21 -32.98 1.58 -7.31
N TRP A 22 -32.79 1.62 -5.99
CA TRP A 22 -31.61 1.03 -5.34
C TRP A 22 -31.76 -0.50 -5.29
N SER A 23 -31.18 -1.18 -6.28
CA SER A 23 -31.03 -2.64 -6.30
C SER A 23 -30.23 -3.10 -5.07
N ARG A 24 -30.89 -3.82 -4.16
CA ARG A 24 -30.23 -4.47 -3.01
C ARG A 24 -29.29 -5.57 -3.53
N PRO A 25 -28.03 -5.65 -3.05
CA PRO A 25 -27.16 -6.75 -3.40
C PRO A 25 -27.71 -8.06 -2.81
N GLU A 26 -27.89 -9.06 -3.69
CA GLU A 26 -28.24 -10.42 -3.30
C GLU A 26 -27.14 -11.00 -2.39
N LEU A 27 -27.56 -11.45 -1.21
CA LEU A 27 -26.73 -12.20 -0.28
C LEU A 27 -26.37 -13.56 -0.89
N GLU A 28 -25.15 -13.66 -1.42
CA GLU A 28 -24.54 -14.94 -1.79
C GLU A 28 -24.53 -15.90 -0.60
N LYS A 29 -25.27 -16.99 -0.76
CA LYS A 29 -25.34 -18.10 0.19
C LYS A 29 -23.98 -18.82 0.22
N LYS A 30 -23.28 -18.70 1.34
CA LYS A 30 -22.11 -19.51 1.70
C LYS A 30 -22.41 -21.00 1.54
N THR A 31 -21.80 -21.62 0.55
CA THR A 31 -21.71 -23.08 0.44
C THR A 31 -20.68 -23.61 1.44
N LYS A 32 -21.11 -24.64 2.15
CA LYS A 32 -20.43 -25.25 3.29
C LYS A 32 -19.11 -25.91 2.89
N SER A 33 -18.13 -25.68 3.76
CA SER A 33 -16.83 -26.35 3.83
C SER A 33 -16.94 -27.87 3.74
N LYS A 34 -16.23 -28.47 2.77
CA LYS A 34 -15.65 -29.81 2.89
C LYS A 34 -14.13 -29.65 2.86
N ILE A 35 -13.55 -29.36 4.01
CA ILE A 35 -12.13 -29.58 4.24
C ILE A 35 -12.00 -30.98 4.82
N PHE A 36 -11.27 -31.77 4.06
CA PHE A 36 -10.88 -33.15 4.32
C PHE A 36 -10.30 -33.34 5.73
N ASP A 37 -10.91 -34.25 6.49
CA ASP A 37 -10.28 -34.97 7.58
C ASP A 37 -9.14 -35.85 7.02
N ILE A 38 -7.89 -35.48 7.28
CA ILE A 38 -6.69 -36.28 6.92
C ILE A 38 -5.87 -36.71 8.15
N PHE A 39 -6.32 -36.48 9.39
CA PHE A 39 -5.50 -36.85 10.56
C PHE A 39 -6.28 -37.46 11.74
N SER A 40 -6.76 -38.69 11.56
CA SER A 40 -7.19 -39.54 12.69
C SER A 40 -6.63 -40.97 12.64
N PHE A 41 -5.44 -41.14 12.04
CA PHE A 41 -4.70 -42.40 12.08
C PHE A 41 -3.26 -42.12 12.49
N PHE A 42 -2.94 -42.07 13.79
CA PHE A 42 -1.81 -42.83 14.31
C PHE A 42 -1.86 -42.97 15.83
N LYS A 43 -1.87 -44.24 16.20
CA LYS A 43 -1.99 -44.87 17.50
C LYS A 43 -0.74 -44.62 18.37
N LYS A 44 -0.96 -43.99 19.51
CA LYS A 44 -0.43 -44.27 20.87
C LYS A 44 0.70 -45.33 20.96
N GLY A 45 1.90 -44.89 21.38
CA GLY A 45 2.93 -45.78 21.92
C GLY A 45 4.35 -45.17 21.95
N LYS A 46 4.84 -44.84 23.15
CA LYS A 46 6.25 -44.57 23.54
C LYS A 46 7.08 -43.64 22.63
N LYS A 47 7.18 -42.36 22.97
CA LYS A 47 8.33 -41.46 22.69
C LYS A 47 8.06 -40.06 23.25
N THR A 48 8.43 -39.84 24.51
CA THR A 48 8.21 -38.56 25.20
C THR A 48 9.52 -37.81 25.52
N GLU A 49 10.69 -38.39 25.24
CA GLU A 49 11.99 -37.71 25.40
C GLU A 49 12.52 -37.13 24.08
N ASP A 50 12.56 -37.88 22.98
CA ASP A 50 13.01 -37.37 21.67
C ASP A 50 12.21 -36.14 21.15
N LYS A 51 10.95 -36.00 21.57
CA LYS A 51 10.10 -34.87 21.17
C LYS A 51 10.47 -33.56 21.87
N LYS A 52 11.10 -33.63 23.05
CA LYS A 52 11.54 -32.43 23.78
C LYS A 52 12.81 -31.85 23.16
N GLU A 53 13.75 -32.69 22.73
CA GLU A 53 14.96 -32.21 22.04
C GLU A 53 14.65 -31.59 20.67
N GLN A 54 13.77 -32.22 19.86
CA GLN A 54 13.34 -31.62 18.59
C GLN A 54 12.57 -30.31 18.75
N LEU A 55 11.84 -30.14 19.87
CA LEU A 55 11.16 -28.87 20.18
C LEU A 55 12.15 -27.78 20.60
N VAL A 56 13.20 -28.13 21.34
CA VAL A 56 14.25 -27.19 21.76
C VAL A 56 15.07 -26.74 20.55
N GLU A 57 15.46 -27.65 19.66
CA GLU A 57 16.19 -27.32 18.43
C GLU A 57 15.36 -26.43 17.49
N LYS A 58 14.06 -26.70 17.37
CA LYS A 58 13.13 -25.85 16.61
C LYS A 58 12.92 -24.47 17.24
N MET A 59 13.01 -24.33 18.56
CA MET A 59 12.96 -23.02 19.23
C MET A 59 14.26 -22.22 19.07
N ILE A 60 15.41 -22.88 19.06
CA ILE A 60 16.72 -22.24 18.84
C ILE A 60 16.78 -21.67 17.41
N SER A 61 16.37 -22.45 16.40
CA SER A 61 16.27 -21.98 15.01
C SER A 61 15.29 -20.81 14.84
N ARG A 62 14.20 -20.78 15.62
CA ARG A 62 13.23 -19.66 15.59
C ARG A 62 13.78 -18.38 16.23
N LYS A 63 14.69 -18.48 17.21
CA LYS A 63 15.37 -17.31 17.79
C LYS A 63 16.40 -16.73 16.83
N GLU A 64 17.21 -17.57 16.19
CA GLU A 64 18.20 -17.11 15.20
C GLU A 64 17.54 -16.40 14.01
N THR A 65 16.43 -16.93 13.52
CA THR A 65 15.66 -16.27 12.45
C THR A 65 15.05 -14.93 12.88
N LEU A 66 14.61 -14.80 14.14
CA LEU A 66 14.12 -13.53 14.68
C LEU A 66 15.24 -12.50 14.84
N ASP A 67 16.43 -12.91 15.26
CA ASP A 67 17.57 -12.01 15.39
C ASP A 67 18.07 -11.52 14.02
N LEU A 68 18.05 -12.38 13.00
CA LEU A 68 18.35 -11.99 11.61
C LEU A 68 17.32 -10.98 11.06
N ILE A 69 16.03 -11.20 11.31
CA ILE A 69 14.97 -10.26 10.90
C ILE A 69 15.15 -8.92 11.62
N LYS A 70 15.47 -8.93 12.92
CA LYS A 70 15.66 -7.71 13.71
C LYS A 70 16.88 -6.90 13.25
N ASN A 71 17.97 -7.55 12.86
CA ASN A 71 19.13 -6.89 12.27
C ASN A 71 18.82 -6.32 10.88
N TYR A 72 18.05 -7.04 10.05
CA TYR A 72 17.65 -6.55 8.73
C TYR A 72 16.77 -5.29 8.82
N VAL A 73 15.83 -5.25 9.78
CA VAL A 73 14.97 -4.07 10.01
C VAL A 73 15.79 -2.87 10.48
N ARG A 74 16.72 -3.06 11.42
CA ARG A 74 17.60 -1.98 11.91
C ARG A 74 18.46 -1.41 10.79
N HIS A 75 19.05 -2.27 9.96
CA HIS A 75 19.89 -1.82 8.85
C HIS A 75 19.07 -1.07 7.78
N LYS A 76 17.80 -1.43 7.59
CA LYS A 76 16.89 -0.71 6.69
C LYS A 76 16.46 0.65 7.23
N GLU A 77 16.29 0.80 8.55
CA GLU A 77 16.06 2.10 9.19
C GLU A 77 17.29 3.01 9.07
N GLU A 78 18.50 2.49 9.31
CA GLU A 78 19.75 3.26 9.15
C GLU A 78 19.95 3.76 7.71
N ILE A 79 19.69 2.92 6.70
CA ILE A 79 19.77 3.31 5.28
C ILE A 79 18.66 4.30 4.89
N GLY A 80 17.50 4.23 5.56
CA GLY A 80 16.37 5.13 5.35
C GLY A 80 16.62 6.54 5.89
N GLU A 81 17.30 6.66 7.03
CA GLU A 81 17.69 7.95 7.61
C GLU A 81 18.85 8.60 6.84
N GLU A 82 19.86 7.82 6.42
CA GLU A 82 21.02 8.35 5.68
C GLU A 82 20.61 8.94 4.31
N LYS A 83 19.67 8.30 3.60
CA LYS A 83 19.16 8.83 2.33
C LYS A 83 18.30 10.09 2.47
N ASN A 84 17.63 10.27 3.61
CA ASN A 84 16.77 11.43 3.80
C ASN A 84 17.59 12.71 4.08
N ASP A 85 18.78 12.56 4.66
CA ASP A 85 19.74 13.64 4.89
C ASP A 85 20.53 14.00 3.63
N GLU A 86 20.83 13.04 2.74
CA GLU A 86 21.40 13.33 1.41
C GLU A 86 20.39 14.06 0.50
N ILE A 87 19.13 13.62 0.45
CA ILE A 87 18.09 14.27 -0.36
C ILE A 87 17.82 15.71 0.12
N LYS A 88 17.92 15.99 1.42
CA LYS A 88 17.83 17.37 1.94
C LYS A 88 19.04 18.23 1.54
N LYS A 89 20.24 17.67 1.43
CA LYS A 89 21.44 18.43 1.02
C LYS A 89 21.47 18.68 -0.48
N GLU A 90 21.09 17.70 -1.29
CA GLU A 90 21.05 17.82 -2.76
C GLU A 90 19.99 18.84 -3.22
N LYS A 91 18.81 18.84 -2.58
CA LYS A 91 17.73 19.78 -2.91
C LYS A 91 18.04 21.23 -2.49
N VAL A 92 18.91 21.43 -1.50
CA VAL A 92 19.41 22.77 -1.10
C VAL A 92 20.52 23.26 -2.04
N SER A 93 21.30 22.37 -2.66
CA SER A 93 22.27 22.76 -3.71
C SER A 93 21.62 23.06 -5.06
N GLU A 94 20.57 22.35 -5.47
CA GLU A 94 19.88 22.61 -6.75
C GLU A 94 19.12 23.95 -6.76
N LEU A 95 18.59 24.39 -5.62
CA LEU A 95 17.93 25.69 -5.49
C LEU A 95 18.89 26.90 -5.60
N ASN A 96 20.19 26.70 -5.39
CA ASN A 96 21.19 27.77 -5.50
C ASN A 96 21.81 27.90 -6.91
N ILE A 97 21.64 26.90 -7.78
CA ILE A 97 22.21 26.89 -9.14
C ILE A 97 21.20 27.42 -10.17
N ASN A 98 19.90 27.20 -9.95
CA ASN A 98 18.86 27.57 -10.91
C ASN A 98 18.48 29.07 -10.92
N ASN A 99 19.05 29.88 -10.00
CA ASN A 99 18.89 31.34 -10.01
C ASN A 99 20.03 32.08 -10.76
N ALA A 100 20.98 31.36 -11.36
CA ALA A 100 22.16 31.95 -12.00
C ALA A 100 22.32 31.60 -13.50
N ALA A 101 21.34 30.93 -14.11
CA ALA A 101 21.47 30.39 -15.48
C ALA A 101 20.26 30.71 -16.38
N GLU A 102 19.83 31.97 -16.42
CA GLU A 102 18.97 32.51 -17.49
C GLU A 102 19.71 33.49 -18.38
N GLU A 103 20.84 33.11 -19.00
CA GLU A 103 21.34 33.79 -20.21
C GLU A 103 22.14 32.81 -21.08
N GLY A 104 21.65 32.45 -22.27
CA GLY A 104 22.48 31.78 -23.29
C GLY A 104 21.74 30.87 -24.28
N LYS A 105 21.86 31.17 -25.57
CA LYS A 105 21.19 30.59 -26.76
C LYS A 105 21.96 29.42 -27.41
N PHE A 106 21.28 28.79 -28.39
CA PHE A 106 21.72 27.91 -29.51
C PHE A 106 21.90 26.41 -29.16
N ALA A 107 21.65 25.41 -30.02
CA ALA A 107 20.88 25.17 -31.25
C ALA A 107 21.08 23.68 -31.63
N ASP A 108 20.18 23.15 -32.46
CA ASP A 108 20.32 22.01 -33.39
C ASP A 108 20.26 20.53 -32.91
N LEU A 109 19.26 19.84 -33.50
CA LEU A 109 19.05 18.41 -33.74
C LEU A 109 20.09 17.86 -34.78
N PRO A 110 20.12 16.57 -35.25
CA PRO A 110 19.08 15.53 -35.19
C PRO A 110 19.52 14.02 -35.18
N THR A 111 18.50 13.12 -35.20
CA THR A 111 18.35 11.91 -36.07
C THR A 111 18.70 10.47 -35.58
N ALA A 112 17.64 9.63 -35.66
CA ALA A 112 17.50 8.19 -35.99
C ALA A 112 18.20 7.14 -35.11
N GLU A 113 17.68 5.91 -34.90
CA GLU A 113 17.16 4.97 -35.90
C GLU A 113 16.31 3.84 -35.26
N LYS A 114 15.34 3.33 -36.04
CA LYS A 114 14.38 2.25 -35.75
C LYS A 114 14.87 0.92 -36.34
N VAL A 115 14.63 -0.23 -35.70
CA VAL A 115 14.46 -1.59 -36.31
C VAL A 115 13.79 -2.50 -35.22
N LYS A 116 12.49 -2.91 -35.20
CA LYS A 116 11.71 -3.97 -35.92
C LYS A 116 12.44 -5.32 -36.07
N THR A 117 11.97 -6.54 -35.82
CA THR A 117 10.65 -7.19 -35.83
C THR A 117 10.84 -8.70 -35.50
N GLU A 118 9.82 -9.31 -34.88
CA GLU A 118 9.33 -10.73 -34.86
C GLU A 118 10.25 -11.94 -35.11
N GLU A 119 10.09 -13.03 -34.34
CA GLU A 119 9.26 -14.19 -34.75
C GLU A 119 9.02 -15.19 -33.60
N ARG A 120 7.81 -15.76 -33.60
CA ARG A 120 7.17 -16.60 -32.58
C ARG A 120 7.10 -18.04 -33.09
N VAL A 121 7.56 -19.02 -32.31
CA VAL A 121 7.20 -20.45 -32.49
C VAL A 121 7.00 -21.12 -31.12
N GLU A 122 5.89 -21.84 -30.99
CA GLU A 122 5.41 -22.55 -29.79
C GLU A 122 6.08 -23.93 -29.57
N PRO A 123 5.97 -24.53 -28.36
CA PRO A 123 6.86 -25.60 -27.89
C PRO A 123 6.37 -27.01 -28.21
N ILE A 124 7.32 -27.92 -28.48
CA ILE A 124 7.08 -29.37 -28.56
C ILE A 124 7.43 -30.01 -27.21
N SER A 125 6.41 -30.64 -26.64
CA SER A 125 6.43 -31.56 -25.49
C SER A 125 7.53 -32.63 -25.62
N GLY A 126 8.39 -32.74 -24.60
CA GLY A 126 9.43 -33.76 -24.48
C GLY A 126 9.25 -34.61 -23.22
N GLU A 127 8.90 -35.88 -23.42
CA GLU A 127 8.91 -36.95 -22.43
C GLU A 127 10.28 -37.11 -21.76
N ALA A 128 10.26 -37.32 -20.45
CA ALA A 128 11.43 -37.60 -19.63
C ALA A 128 11.94 -39.03 -19.90
N ILE A 129 12.97 -39.16 -20.73
CA ILE A 129 13.70 -40.41 -20.92
C ILE A 129 14.65 -40.63 -19.72
N ASP A 130 14.33 -41.64 -18.92
CA ASP A 130 15.08 -42.11 -17.75
C ASP A 130 16.48 -42.61 -18.14
N LYS A 131 17.48 -41.73 -17.97
CA LYS A 131 18.91 -41.97 -18.24
C LYS A 131 19.55 -43.05 -17.36
N LYS A 132 18.81 -43.64 -16.40
CA LYS A 132 19.36 -44.59 -15.43
C LYS A 132 19.37 -46.04 -15.91
N SER A 133 18.66 -46.35 -17.01
CA SER A 133 18.55 -47.71 -17.56
C SER A 133 19.75 -48.13 -18.43
N TRP A 134 20.25 -47.23 -19.28
CA TRP A 134 21.39 -47.46 -20.19
C TRP A 134 22.68 -47.86 -19.45
N LEU A 135 22.93 -47.29 -18.26
CA LEU A 135 24.21 -47.45 -17.57
C LEU A 135 24.41 -48.88 -17.03
N ARG A 136 23.32 -49.61 -16.77
CA ARG A 136 23.38 -51.01 -16.32
C ARG A 136 23.71 -51.99 -17.45
N TYR A 137 23.43 -51.63 -18.70
CA TYR A 137 23.75 -52.47 -19.86
C TYR A 137 25.24 -52.43 -20.22
N ILE A 138 25.93 -51.29 -20.00
CA ILE A 138 27.35 -51.16 -20.34
C ILE A 138 28.23 -51.90 -19.33
N ILE A 139 27.86 -51.90 -18.04
CA ILE A 139 28.67 -52.52 -16.97
C ILE A 139 28.68 -54.06 -17.08
N SER A 140 27.65 -54.68 -17.66
CA SER A 140 27.58 -56.15 -17.77
C SER A 140 28.44 -56.77 -18.88
N LYS A 141 29.05 -55.97 -19.77
CA LYS A 141 29.90 -56.47 -20.87
C LYS A 141 31.40 -56.47 -20.59
N ILE A 142 31.86 -55.97 -19.44
CA ILE A 142 33.29 -56.00 -19.08
C ILE A 142 33.59 -57.34 -18.39
N LYS A 143 33.78 -58.41 -19.19
CA LYS A 143 34.33 -59.69 -18.72
C LYS A 143 35.84 -59.55 -18.56
N LEU A 144 36.33 -59.72 -17.33
CA LEU A 144 37.75 -59.87 -17.01
C LEU A 144 38.32 -61.16 -17.64
N LYS A 145 39.51 -61.00 -18.20
CA LYS A 145 40.33 -61.97 -18.91
C LYS A 145 41.00 -62.93 -17.93
N ASN A 146 40.82 -64.24 -18.10
CA ASN A 146 41.64 -65.25 -17.43
C ASN A 146 42.90 -65.50 -18.27
N HIS A 147 44.07 -65.22 -17.71
CA HIS A 147 45.37 -65.57 -18.27
C HIS A 147 45.79 -66.92 -17.67
N GLU A 148 45.94 -67.93 -18.52
CA GLU A 148 46.61 -69.19 -18.15
C GLU A 148 48.11 -68.94 -18.01
N THR A 149 48.64 -69.20 -16.82
CA THR A 149 50.09 -69.31 -16.59
C THR A 149 50.53 -70.74 -16.86
N LYS A 150 51.36 -70.95 -17.87
CA LYS A 150 52.17 -72.17 -17.98
C LYS A 150 53.65 -71.79 -17.97
N THR A 151 54.26 -72.12 -16.84
CA THR A 151 55.69 -72.37 -16.62
C THR A 151 56.32 -73.13 -17.79
N ILE A 152 57.51 -72.71 -18.25
CA ILE A 152 58.80 -73.42 -18.12
C ILE A 152 59.90 -72.39 -18.43
N VAL A 153 60.84 -72.25 -17.51
CA VAL A 153 62.10 -71.51 -17.68
C VAL A 153 63.03 -72.39 -18.52
N ALA A 154 63.24 -72.02 -19.78
CA ALA A 154 64.38 -72.47 -20.57
C ALA A 154 65.31 -71.26 -20.74
N THR A 155 66.47 -71.36 -20.12
CA THR A 155 67.64 -70.49 -20.29
C THR A 155 68.04 -70.45 -21.77
N ASP A 156 67.67 -69.37 -22.45
CA ASP A 156 68.23 -69.00 -23.74
C ASP A 156 69.02 -67.70 -23.55
N LEU A 157 70.32 -67.86 -23.29
CA LEU A 157 71.30 -66.79 -23.12
C LEU A 157 71.94 -66.49 -24.47
N ILE A 158 71.16 -66.00 -25.42
CA ILE A 158 71.63 -65.11 -26.49
C ILE A 158 70.57 -64.02 -26.62
N LYS A 159 70.91 -62.83 -26.11
CA LYS A 159 70.19 -61.58 -26.33
C LYS A 159 70.21 -61.31 -27.83
N GLY A 160 69.27 -61.92 -28.56
CA GLY A 160 68.93 -61.51 -29.90
C GLY A 160 68.43 -60.08 -29.81
N GLU A 161 69.14 -59.15 -30.44
CA GLU A 161 68.59 -57.85 -30.79
C GLU A 161 67.26 -58.11 -31.50
N VAL A 162 66.17 -57.98 -30.77
CA VAL A 162 64.85 -57.93 -31.36
C VAL A 162 64.84 -56.62 -32.12
N ILE A 163 65.20 -56.68 -33.40
CA ILE A 163 64.93 -55.61 -34.35
C ILE A 163 63.41 -55.44 -34.34
N THR A 164 62.94 -54.55 -33.47
CA THR A 164 61.55 -54.14 -33.42
C THR A 164 61.32 -53.38 -34.72
N PHE A 165 60.87 -54.08 -35.75
CA PHE A 165 60.42 -53.45 -36.97
C PHE A 165 59.30 -52.49 -36.59
N PHE A 166 59.60 -51.20 -36.70
CA PHE A 166 58.67 -50.16 -36.35
C PHE A 166 57.60 -50.11 -37.43
N ASP A 167 56.41 -50.61 -37.10
CA ASP A 167 55.21 -50.54 -37.95
C ASP A 167 54.75 -49.07 -38.05
N TRP A 168 55.37 -48.30 -38.96
CA TRP A 168 55.09 -46.88 -39.19
C TRP A 168 53.60 -46.59 -39.42
N GLN A 169 52.88 -47.53 -40.05
CA GLN A 169 51.45 -47.41 -40.33
C GLN A 169 50.59 -47.43 -39.07
N LYS A 170 50.90 -48.29 -38.09
CA LYS A 170 50.12 -48.39 -36.84
C LYS A 170 50.35 -47.15 -35.97
N SER A 171 51.60 -46.70 -35.85
CA SER A 171 51.96 -45.49 -35.10
C SER A 171 51.25 -44.24 -35.66
N PHE A 172 51.13 -44.11 -36.98
CA PHE A 172 50.43 -42.99 -37.60
C PHE A 172 48.92 -42.99 -37.29
N ILE A 173 48.27 -44.16 -37.32
CA ILE A 173 46.84 -44.30 -36.97
C ILE A 173 46.59 -43.88 -35.52
N TYR A 174 47.48 -44.25 -34.59
CA TYR A 174 47.35 -43.82 -33.19
C TYR A 174 47.48 -42.30 -33.03
N LEU A 175 48.37 -41.63 -33.77
CA LEU A 175 48.50 -40.17 -33.74
C LEU A 175 47.24 -39.48 -34.26
N VAL A 176 46.68 -39.95 -35.39
CA VAL A 176 45.43 -39.41 -35.94
C VAL A 176 44.27 -39.63 -34.97
N ALA A 177 44.15 -40.83 -34.40
CA ALA A 177 43.11 -41.15 -33.42
C ALA A 177 43.22 -40.28 -32.15
N ALA A 178 44.43 -40.10 -31.61
CA ALA A 178 44.66 -39.23 -30.44
C ALA A 178 44.30 -37.76 -30.74
N THR A 179 44.66 -37.27 -31.92
CA THR A 179 44.33 -35.91 -32.36
C THR A 179 42.80 -35.73 -32.49
N LEU A 180 42.12 -36.72 -33.07
CA LEU A 180 40.67 -36.71 -33.23
C LEU A 180 39.93 -36.77 -31.88
N ILE A 181 40.43 -37.56 -30.92
CA ILE A 181 39.91 -37.58 -29.55
C ILE A 181 40.04 -36.21 -28.88
N SER A 182 41.16 -35.52 -29.11
CA SER A 182 41.40 -34.18 -28.54
C SER A 182 40.40 -33.16 -29.08
N PHE A 183 40.17 -33.15 -30.40
CA PHE A 183 39.15 -32.29 -31.02
C PHE A 183 37.75 -32.60 -30.51
N LEU A 184 37.42 -33.89 -30.31
CA LEU A 184 36.12 -34.29 -29.80
C LEU A 184 35.88 -33.77 -28.37
N LEU A 185 36.89 -33.84 -27.49
CA LEU A 185 36.81 -33.32 -26.13
C LEU A 185 36.54 -31.80 -26.11
N ILE A 186 37.22 -31.05 -26.98
CA ILE A 186 37.05 -29.59 -27.09
C ILE A 186 35.66 -29.25 -27.63
N GLY A 187 35.19 -29.98 -28.64
CA GLY A 187 33.85 -29.81 -29.18
C GLY A 187 32.76 -30.10 -28.14
N PHE A 188 32.94 -31.16 -27.34
CA PHE A 188 32.00 -31.51 -26.28
C PHE A 188 31.95 -30.45 -25.18
N ALA A 189 33.11 -29.91 -24.77
CA ALA A 189 33.19 -28.82 -23.80
C ALA A 189 32.47 -27.55 -24.32
N TYR A 190 32.63 -27.23 -25.60
CA TYR A 190 31.96 -26.08 -26.22
C TYR A 190 30.44 -26.23 -26.24
N LEU A 191 29.92 -27.43 -26.56
CA LEU A 191 28.48 -27.70 -26.56
C LEU A 191 27.85 -27.56 -25.16
N ILE A 192 28.53 -28.06 -24.11
CA ILE A 192 28.07 -27.90 -22.72
C ILE A 192 27.99 -26.41 -22.35
N LEU A 193 28.98 -25.62 -22.79
CA LEU A 193 29.02 -24.20 -22.49
C LEU A 193 27.85 -23.45 -23.16
N LEU A 194 27.56 -23.74 -24.43
CA LEU A 194 26.42 -23.15 -25.14
C LEU A 194 25.08 -23.52 -24.48
N TYR A 195 24.91 -24.78 -24.08
CA TYR A 195 23.71 -25.23 -23.38
C TYR A 195 23.50 -24.51 -22.05
N ASN A 196 24.58 -24.29 -21.29
CA ASN A 196 24.52 -23.57 -20.02
C ASN A 196 24.17 -22.09 -20.19
N ILE A 197 24.58 -21.44 -21.28
CA ILE A 197 24.24 -20.04 -21.57
C ILE A 197 22.73 -19.90 -21.78
N GLU A 198 22.13 -20.79 -22.57
CA GLU A 198 20.70 -20.72 -22.89
C GLU A 198 19.83 -20.92 -21.63
N ILE A 199 20.19 -21.88 -20.77
CA ILE A 199 19.49 -22.09 -19.49
C ILE A 199 19.58 -20.85 -18.59
N LYS A 200 20.75 -20.22 -18.51
CA LYS A 200 20.93 -19.01 -17.70
C LYS A 200 20.10 -17.85 -18.23
N LYS A 201 19.98 -17.72 -19.55
CA LYS A 201 19.17 -16.68 -20.20
C LYS A 201 17.68 -16.87 -19.89
N GLN A 202 17.16 -18.11 -19.98
CA GLN A 202 15.77 -18.39 -19.63
C GLN A 202 15.48 -18.12 -18.15
N ASN A 203 16.38 -18.55 -17.26
CA ASN A 203 16.24 -18.26 -15.83
C ASN A 203 16.26 -16.75 -15.57
N ALA A 204 17.13 -15.99 -16.23
CA ALA A 204 17.19 -14.54 -16.09
C ALA A 204 15.87 -13.87 -16.52
N GLN A 205 15.28 -14.29 -17.65
CA GLN A 205 13.98 -13.80 -18.09
C GLN A 205 12.85 -14.14 -17.12
N ASP A 206 12.87 -15.33 -16.52
CA ASP A 206 11.89 -15.71 -15.50
C ASP A 206 12.06 -14.91 -14.21
N PHE A 207 13.30 -14.58 -13.83
CA PHE A 207 13.57 -13.67 -12.72
C PHE A 207 13.08 -12.25 -13.01
N GLU A 208 13.31 -11.73 -14.21
CA GLU A 208 12.79 -10.42 -14.63
C GLU A 208 11.26 -10.36 -14.58
N LYS A 209 10.58 -11.39 -15.09
CA LYS A 209 9.11 -11.50 -15.00
C LYS A 209 8.63 -11.52 -13.55
N LYS A 210 9.31 -12.27 -12.67
CA LYS A 210 8.97 -12.30 -11.24
C LYS A 210 9.18 -10.94 -10.58
N LEU A 211 10.26 -10.24 -10.91
CA LEU A 211 10.52 -8.88 -10.42
C LEU A 211 9.46 -7.90 -10.91
N ALA A 212 9.07 -7.97 -12.19
CA ALA A 212 7.99 -7.14 -12.73
C ALA A 212 6.66 -7.37 -11.98
N LEU A 213 6.29 -8.63 -11.73
CA LEU A 213 5.08 -8.98 -10.96
C LEU A 213 5.15 -8.50 -9.50
N ILE A 214 6.32 -8.56 -8.86
CA ILE A 214 6.50 -8.05 -7.50
C ILE A 214 6.36 -6.52 -7.48
N ASN A 215 6.99 -5.83 -8.43
CA ASN A 215 6.89 -4.37 -8.55
C ASN A 215 5.45 -3.91 -8.84
N GLU A 216 4.71 -4.66 -9.66
CA GLU A 216 3.29 -4.40 -9.90
C GLU A 216 2.46 -4.55 -8.62
N LYS A 217 2.74 -5.58 -7.81
CA LYS A 217 2.07 -5.78 -6.51
C LYS A 217 2.40 -4.66 -5.53
N ILE A 218 3.66 -4.24 -5.44
CA ILE A 218 4.09 -3.12 -4.59
C ILE A 218 3.39 -1.83 -5.02
N SER A 219 3.35 -1.53 -6.32
CA SER A 219 2.67 -0.35 -6.84
C SER A 219 1.17 -0.35 -6.53
N LYS A 220 0.51 -1.51 -6.60
CA LYS A 220 -0.90 -1.66 -6.20
C LYS A 220 -1.09 -1.45 -4.70
N GLU A 221 -0.20 -1.98 -3.86
CA GLU A 221 -0.27 -1.77 -2.41
C GLU A 221 0.00 -0.31 -2.02
N GLU A 222 0.91 0.39 -2.70
CA GLU A 222 1.14 1.83 -2.51
C GLU A 222 -0.10 2.68 -2.84
N VAL A 223 -0.88 2.30 -3.85
CA VAL A 223 -2.18 2.95 -4.12
C VAL A 223 -3.11 2.80 -2.91
N GLY A 224 -3.19 1.59 -2.33
CA GLY A 224 -3.97 1.33 -1.12
C GLY A 224 -3.50 2.15 0.09
N ILE A 225 -2.18 2.34 0.26
CA ILE A 225 -1.62 3.18 1.32
C ILE A 225 -2.04 4.64 1.15
N ARG A 226 -2.04 5.17 -0.09
CA ARG A 226 -2.49 6.55 -0.36
C ARG A 226 -3.98 6.75 -0.03
N GLU A 227 -4.82 5.77 -0.31
CA GLU A 227 -6.25 5.82 0.05
C GLU A 227 -6.44 5.85 1.57
N ILE A 228 -5.65 5.08 2.32
CA ILE A 228 -5.66 5.07 3.79
C ILE A 228 -5.23 6.44 4.34
N ASP A 229 -4.19 7.05 3.78
CA ASP A 229 -3.71 8.37 4.22
C ASP A 229 -4.78 9.46 3.99
N ILE A 230 -5.40 9.48 2.80
CA ILE A 230 -6.50 10.40 2.50
C ILE A 230 -7.67 10.19 3.47
N PHE A 231 -7.98 8.94 3.81
CA PHE A 231 -9.05 8.63 4.77
C PHE A 231 -8.70 9.12 6.19
N GLN A 232 -7.45 8.96 6.63
CA GLN A 232 -6.99 9.49 7.92
C GLN A 232 -7.09 11.02 7.97
N GLN A 233 -6.68 11.72 6.91
CA GLN A 233 -6.81 13.17 6.80
C GLN A 233 -8.27 13.62 6.88
N LYS A 234 -9.20 12.89 6.24
CA LYS A 234 -10.65 13.15 6.35
C LYS A 234 -11.15 12.99 7.79
N ILE A 235 -10.72 11.94 8.50
CA ILE A 235 -11.10 11.74 9.91
C ILE A 235 -10.58 12.89 10.77
N ILE A 236 -9.34 13.32 10.58
CA ILE A 236 -8.75 14.43 11.32
C ILE A 236 -9.55 15.72 11.08
N LEU A 237 -9.91 16.00 9.82
CA LEU A 237 -10.70 17.17 9.45
C LEU A 237 -12.10 17.13 10.10
N VAL A 238 -12.78 15.98 10.04
CA VAL A 238 -14.09 15.79 10.67
C VAL A 238 -13.97 15.96 12.19
N ASN A 239 -12.94 15.40 12.81
CA ASN A 239 -12.71 15.56 14.24
C ASN A 239 -12.47 17.02 14.62
N SER A 240 -11.71 17.78 13.82
CA SER A 240 -11.55 19.22 14.03
C SER A 240 -12.89 19.95 13.95
N LEU A 241 -13.69 19.66 12.92
CA LEU A 241 -15.00 20.29 12.72
C LEU A 241 -15.99 19.98 13.86
N ILE A 242 -15.95 18.77 14.41
CA ILE A 242 -16.78 18.36 15.55
C ILE A 242 -16.28 19.01 16.85
N ASN A 243 -14.97 19.15 17.05
CA ASN A 243 -14.42 19.78 18.25
C ASN A 243 -14.71 21.29 18.30
N ASP A 244 -14.84 21.93 17.14
CA ASP A 244 -15.25 23.33 17.01
C ASP A 244 -16.78 23.50 16.99
N HIS A 245 -17.54 22.44 17.26
CA HIS A 245 -19.00 22.51 17.26
C HIS A 245 -19.52 23.34 18.44
N VAL A 246 -20.26 24.40 18.11
CA VAL A 246 -20.89 25.32 19.06
C VAL A 246 -22.05 24.63 19.78
N TYR A 247 -21.97 24.49 21.09
CA TYR A 247 -23.05 23.90 21.90
C TYR A 247 -24.13 24.94 22.24
N TRP A 248 -25.06 25.18 21.33
CA TRP A 248 -26.20 26.09 21.54
C TRP A 248 -27.05 25.75 22.78
N THR A 249 -27.08 24.47 23.17
CA THR A 249 -27.78 24.04 24.40
C THR A 249 -27.22 24.69 25.66
N ASN A 250 -25.91 24.92 25.74
CA ASN A 250 -25.28 25.56 26.90
C ASN A 250 -25.66 27.05 26.97
N PHE A 251 -25.74 27.68 25.80
CA PHE A 251 -26.19 29.05 25.67
C PHE A 251 -27.66 29.24 26.07
N PHE A 252 -28.56 28.37 25.60
CA PHE A 252 -29.96 28.45 26.01
C PHE A 252 -30.15 28.18 27.50
N LYS A 253 -29.39 27.22 28.05
CA LYS A 253 -29.37 26.97 29.50
C LYS A 253 -28.88 28.19 30.28
N PHE A 254 -27.81 28.85 29.79
CA PHE A 254 -27.33 30.10 30.38
C PHE A 254 -28.41 31.18 30.36
N LEU A 255 -29.11 31.36 29.25
CA LEU A 255 -30.21 32.33 29.16
C LEU A 255 -31.35 31.96 30.13
N GLU A 256 -31.76 30.71 30.18
CA GLU A 256 -32.82 30.24 31.08
C GLU A 256 -32.48 30.50 32.56
N GLU A 257 -31.24 30.20 32.98
CA GLU A 257 -30.77 30.41 34.35
C GLU A 257 -30.62 31.90 34.73
N ASN A 258 -30.39 32.78 33.75
CA ASN A 258 -30.14 34.21 33.96
C ASN A 258 -31.32 35.11 33.52
N THR A 259 -32.47 34.54 33.16
CA THR A 259 -33.67 35.30 32.78
C THR A 259 -34.68 35.32 33.93
N LEU A 260 -35.18 36.52 34.23
CA LEU A 260 -36.24 36.70 35.24
C LEU A 260 -37.57 36.13 34.73
N THR A 261 -38.36 35.56 35.64
CA THR A 261 -39.68 34.96 35.33
C THR A 261 -40.71 35.94 34.75
N ASP A 262 -40.45 37.24 34.85
CA ASP A 262 -41.31 38.32 34.35
C ASP A 262 -40.97 38.76 32.92
N ILE A 263 -40.05 38.06 32.25
CA ILE A 263 -39.56 38.38 30.91
C ILE A 263 -39.74 37.17 30.00
N SER A 264 -40.29 37.45 28.82
CA SER A 264 -40.53 36.47 27.77
C SER A 264 -39.75 36.88 26.53
N PHE A 265 -38.97 35.96 25.96
CA PHE A 265 -38.33 36.18 24.66
C PHE A 265 -39.34 35.93 23.55
N SER A 266 -39.32 36.80 22.54
CA SER A 266 -40.10 36.63 21.32
C SER A 266 -39.32 35.82 20.26
N SER A 267 -40.00 35.44 19.18
CA SER A 267 -39.48 34.54 18.15
C SER A 267 -38.28 35.08 17.36
N VAL A 268 -37.96 36.37 17.48
CA VAL A 268 -36.88 37.00 16.71
C VAL A 268 -35.58 36.90 17.49
N PHE A 269 -34.73 35.97 17.03
CA PHE A 269 -33.36 35.79 17.52
C PHE A 269 -32.39 36.00 16.36
N ASN A 270 -31.41 36.88 16.56
CA ASN A 270 -30.29 37.04 15.64
C ASN A 270 -28.98 36.97 16.44
N GLY A 271 -28.01 36.22 15.93
CA GLY A 271 -26.78 35.99 16.66
C GLY A 271 -25.70 35.29 15.86
N ASN A 272 -24.46 35.43 16.32
CA ASN A 272 -23.29 34.80 15.73
C ASN A 272 -22.47 34.09 16.83
N ALA A 273 -21.83 32.97 16.49
CA ALA A 273 -20.87 32.24 17.35
C ALA A 273 -19.69 33.11 17.83
N LYS A 274 -19.50 34.31 17.27
CA LYS A 274 -18.56 35.33 17.74
C LYS A 274 -18.95 35.97 19.09
N GLY A 275 -20.14 35.66 19.62
CA GLY A 275 -20.60 36.12 20.92
C GLY A 275 -21.50 37.35 20.88
N GLU A 276 -22.01 37.75 19.71
CA GLU A 276 -22.95 38.89 19.59
C GLU A 276 -24.35 38.37 19.31
N TYR A 277 -25.31 38.81 20.13
CA TYR A 277 -26.69 38.37 20.09
C TYR A 277 -27.64 39.54 20.25
N SER A 278 -28.76 39.49 19.54
CA SER A 278 -29.89 40.40 19.69
C SER A 278 -31.18 39.60 19.76
N PHE A 279 -32.00 39.89 20.76
CA PHE A 279 -33.29 39.27 20.99
C PHE A 279 -34.33 40.36 21.22
N ASP A 280 -35.52 40.14 20.69
CA ASP A 280 -36.68 40.95 21.05
C ASP A 280 -37.37 40.29 22.24
N ALA A 281 -37.59 41.04 23.32
CA ALA A 281 -38.15 40.51 24.56
C ALA A 281 -39.27 41.41 25.10
N THR A 282 -40.21 40.79 25.81
CA THR A 282 -41.35 41.47 26.44
C THR A 282 -41.25 41.32 27.95
N ALA A 283 -41.40 42.44 28.66
CA ALA A 283 -41.42 42.49 30.13
C ALA A 283 -42.72 43.09 30.65
N LYS A 284 -43.10 42.74 31.88
CA LYS A 284 -44.28 43.31 32.57
C LYS A 284 -44.17 44.81 32.90
N ASP A 285 -42.96 45.31 33.13
CA ASP A 285 -42.71 46.71 33.47
C ASP A 285 -41.28 47.13 33.10
N PHE A 286 -41.03 48.42 32.92
CA PHE A 286 -39.69 48.98 32.73
C PHE A 286 -38.75 48.61 33.88
N GLY A 287 -39.29 48.50 35.10
CA GLY A 287 -38.52 48.04 36.26
C GLY A 287 -37.96 46.62 36.08
N ALA A 288 -38.70 45.73 35.41
CA ALA A 288 -38.23 44.37 35.13
C ALA A 288 -37.12 44.36 34.07
N VAL A 289 -37.22 45.23 33.05
CA VAL A 289 -36.17 45.41 32.03
C VAL A 289 -34.84 45.84 32.66
N VAL A 290 -34.88 46.85 33.54
CA VAL A 290 -33.67 47.35 34.23
C VAL A 290 -33.04 46.25 35.09
N LYS A 291 -33.85 45.51 35.85
CA LYS A 291 -33.37 44.38 36.68
C LYS A 291 -32.73 43.29 35.83
N GLN A 292 -33.29 42.96 34.67
CA GLN A 292 -32.72 41.95 33.78
C GLN A 292 -31.35 42.36 33.23
N ILE A 293 -31.21 43.62 32.83
CA ILE A 293 -29.93 44.16 32.37
C ILE A 293 -28.89 44.10 33.49
N GLU A 294 -29.28 44.39 34.74
CA GLU A 294 -28.41 44.32 35.90
C GLU A 294 -27.97 42.88 36.22
N VAL A 295 -28.90 41.91 36.20
CA VAL A 295 -28.61 40.48 36.41
C VAL A 295 -27.62 39.97 35.36
N LEU A 296 -27.85 40.28 34.08
CA LEU A 296 -26.95 39.86 33.00
C LEU A 296 -25.58 40.54 33.12
N ARG A 297 -25.53 41.84 33.46
CA ARG A 297 -24.26 42.58 33.60
C ARG A 297 -23.42 42.09 34.79
N ASN A 298 -24.05 41.56 35.83
CA ASN A 298 -23.36 41.00 36.99
C ASN A 298 -22.76 39.61 36.73
N ASN A 299 -23.08 38.97 35.60
CA ASN A 299 -22.55 37.66 35.25
C ASN A 299 -21.17 37.79 34.59
N LYS A 300 -20.19 37.00 35.07
CA LYS A 300 -18.80 37.00 34.56
C LYS A 300 -18.67 36.57 33.10
N LEU A 301 -19.65 35.85 32.57
CA LEU A 301 -19.67 35.34 31.20
C LEU A 301 -20.16 36.38 30.18
N VAL A 302 -20.71 37.49 30.66
CA VAL A 302 -21.26 38.58 29.85
C VAL A 302 -20.24 39.70 29.74
N ARG A 303 -19.88 40.08 28.51
CA ARG A 303 -18.96 41.18 28.23
C ARG A 303 -19.68 42.52 28.19
N SER A 304 -20.84 42.58 27.55
CA SER A 304 -21.65 43.79 27.50
C SER A 304 -23.13 43.48 27.29
N VAL A 305 -23.98 44.38 27.80
CA VAL A 305 -25.43 44.34 27.62
C VAL A 305 -25.89 45.74 27.27
N SER A 306 -26.62 45.89 26.18
CA SER A 306 -27.26 47.14 25.76
C SER A 306 -28.69 46.91 25.28
N THR A 307 -29.46 47.99 25.26
CA THR A 307 -30.84 48.03 24.74
C THR A 307 -31.01 49.36 24.02
N ASN A 308 -31.72 49.38 22.88
CA ASN A 308 -32.08 50.63 22.21
C ASN A 308 -33.38 51.25 22.78
N GLY A 309 -33.93 50.67 23.86
CA GLY A 309 -35.11 51.19 24.56
C GLY A 309 -36.29 50.23 24.48
N GLY A 310 -37.37 50.59 25.17
CA GLY A 310 -38.60 49.79 25.23
C GLY A 310 -39.80 50.58 24.71
N THR A 311 -40.63 49.93 23.89
CA THR A 311 -41.94 50.43 23.47
C THR A 311 -43.02 49.83 24.37
N VAL A 312 -43.89 50.69 24.90
CA VAL A 312 -45.02 50.23 25.73
C VAL A 312 -46.14 49.78 24.82
N LEU A 313 -46.45 48.48 24.88
CA LEU A 313 -47.65 47.93 24.29
C LEU A 313 -48.75 47.98 25.35
N ARG A 314 -49.79 48.76 25.07
CA ARG A 314 -51.00 48.79 25.89
C ARG A 314 -51.97 47.79 25.28
N THR A 315 -52.06 46.63 25.92
CA THR A 315 -53.15 45.69 25.70
C THR A 315 -54.20 45.95 26.77
N ASP A 316 -55.49 45.79 26.45
CA ASP A 316 -56.62 46.28 27.27
C ASP A 316 -56.58 45.85 28.75
N ASP A 317 -55.85 44.78 29.10
CA ASP A 317 -55.72 44.25 30.47
C ASP A 317 -54.29 44.25 31.06
N ALA A 318 -53.24 44.58 30.29
CA ALA A 318 -51.85 44.57 30.78
C ALA A 318 -50.95 45.60 30.08
N LYS A 319 -50.10 46.27 30.86
CA LYS A 319 -48.99 47.07 30.32
C LYS A 319 -47.82 46.13 30.09
N GLU A 320 -47.44 45.95 28.84
CA GLU A 320 -46.25 45.19 28.49
C GLU A 320 -45.23 46.12 27.81
N VAL A 321 -43.95 45.85 28.02
CA VAL A 321 -42.86 46.63 27.42
C VAL A 321 -42.08 45.70 26.50
N ASN A 322 -42.11 45.98 25.20
CA ASN A 322 -41.31 45.29 24.21
C ASN A 322 -39.99 46.04 24.01
N PHE A 323 -38.86 45.38 24.16
CA PHE A 323 -37.52 45.98 24.08
C PHE A 323 -36.56 45.07 23.34
N ASP A 324 -35.57 45.68 22.66
CA ASP A 324 -34.45 44.94 22.08
C ASP A 324 -33.36 44.75 23.14
N LEU A 325 -32.88 43.52 23.28
CA LEU A 325 -31.74 43.18 24.14
C LEU A 325 -30.57 42.78 23.27
N LYS A 326 -29.48 43.56 23.32
CA LYS A 326 -28.20 43.24 22.68
C LYS A 326 -27.23 42.75 23.74
N LEU A 327 -26.68 41.57 23.50
CA LEU A 327 -25.83 40.85 24.43
C LEU A 327 -24.52 40.48 23.75
N SER A 328 -23.41 40.83 24.38
CA SER A 328 -22.08 40.34 24.02
C SER A 328 -21.62 39.35 25.07
N LEU A 329 -21.45 38.09 24.68
CA LEU A 329 -21.00 36.99 25.53
C LEU A 329 -19.55 36.62 25.24
N ASP A 330 -18.90 36.02 26.24
CA ASP A 330 -17.63 35.35 26.02
C ASP A 330 -17.85 34.04 25.23
N PRO A 331 -17.06 33.75 24.17
CA PRO A 331 -17.17 32.52 23.40
C PRO A 331 -17.03 31.23 24.22
N THR A 332 -16.45 31.31 25.42
CA THR A 332 -16.32 30.16 26.34
C THR A 332 -17.66 29.56 26.77
N VAL A 333 -18.77 30.30 26.71
CA VAL A 333 -20.12 29.80 27.03
C VAL A 333 -20.57 28.67 26.09
N PHE A 334 -20.05 28.64 24.87
CA PHE A 334 -20.40 27.65 23.85
C PHE A 334 -19.57 26.37 23.93
N LEU A 335 -18.51 26.35 24.74
CA LEU A 335 -17.66 25.19 24.87
C LEU A 335 -18.32 24.17 25.82
N LYS A 336 -18.05 22.89 25.56
CA LYS A 336 -18.50 21.81 26.43
C LYS A 336 -17.85 21.99 27.80
N ASN A 337 -18.65 22.23 28.85
CA ASN A 337 -18.19 22.09 30.23
C ASN A 337 -17.57 20.69 30.39
N ARG A 338 -16.26 20.65 30.62
CA ARG A 338 -15.51 19.41 30.77
C ARG A 338 -15.53 18.94 32.21
#